data_AF-A0AAP5HIG4-F1
#
_entry.id   AF-A0AAP5HIG4-F1
#
_cell.length_a   1.000
_cell.length_b   1.000
_cell.length_c   1.000
_cell.angle_alpha   90.00
_cell.angle_beta   90.00
_cell.angle_gamma   90.00
#
_symmetry.space_group_name_H-M   'P 1'
#
loop_
_entity.id
_entity.type
_entity.pdbx_description
1 polymer ?
#
loop_
_entity_poly.entity_id
_entity_poly.type
_entity_poly.pdbx_seq_one_letter_code
_entity_poly.pdbx_strand_id
1 'polypeptide(L)'
;MHPPQSQSRLLSPHELLQKIDENILQSRGGVGVISIQIVDVEYFLRKFGAVCVEELTREFAKRLILTISHSGYFCRRPDSTFVVMLNSIMSTAMLEMKINQIANEVSFLATVSDLEFRIECVTGACDPSIVEDALSAVERADSSLKRAIARQVSYHIDGPGIDGLPLRYSLARRRRRQNERRGGDRKPVQTRAKCFLEHLNASVECLVLDVSRGGARLRVSDSLVLPDEFDLLMSYEGERKRVRLRWRRQMDIGVEFIKPSGIATA
;
A
#
# COMPACT_ATOMS: atom_id res chain seq x y z
N MET A 1 -38.73 16.86 -24.05
CA MET A 1 -37.56 16.83 -23.15
C MET A 1 -37.04 15.40 -23.11
N HIS A 2 -35.97 15.12 -23.85
CA HIS A 2 -35.24 13.86 -23.66
C HIS A 2 -34.62 13.88 -22.25
N PRO A 3 -34.70 12.79 -21.47
CA PRO A 3 -33.92 12.71 -20.24
C PRO A 3 -32.44 12.83 -20.62
N PRO A 4 -31.60 13.53 -19.82
CA PRO A 4 -30.18 13.56 -20.07
C PRO A 4 -29.68 12.11 -20.08
N GLN A 5 -29.10 11.69 -21.20
CA GLN A 5 -28.42 10.40 -21.30
C GLN A 5 -27.42 10.33 -20.14
N SER A 6 -27.60 9.39 -19.23
CA SER A 6 -26.62 9.07 -18.19
C SER A 6 -25.35 8.60 -18.90
N GLN A 7 -24.43 9.53 -19.20
CA GLN A 7 -23.18 9.20 -19.86
C GLN A 7 -22.36 8.33 -18.90
N SER A 8 -22.11 7.09 -19.31
CA SER A 8 -21.24 6.17 -18.58
C SER A 8 -19.88 6.82 -18.35
N ARG A 9 -19.40 6.82 -17.11
CA ARG A 9 -18.05 7.30 -16.77
C ARG A 9 -16.96 6.32 -17.19
N LEU A 10 -17.32 5.04 -17.28
CA LEU A 10 -16.49 4.00 -17.87
C LEU A 10 -16.67 4.03 -19.39
N LEU A 11 -15.60 4.32 -20.11
CA LEU A 11 -15.52 4.40 -21.56
C LEU A 11 -14.65 3.27 -22.11
N SER A 12 -14.79 2.98 -23.40
CA SER A 12 -13.76 2.23 -24.11
C SER A 12 -12.45 3.04 -24.20
N PRO A 13 -11.29 2.40 -24.40
CA PRO A 13 -10.02 3.13 -24.56
C PRO A 13 -10.04 4.18 -25.68
N HIS A 14 -10.68 3.86 -26.81
CA HIS A 14 -10.80 4.78 -27.94
C HIS A 14 -11.68 6.00 -27.62
N GLU A 15 -12.84 5.80 -27.00
CA GLU A 15 -13.71 6.90 -26.56
C GLU A 15 -13.04 7.79 -25.52
N LEU A 16 -12.23 7.21 -24.63
CA LEU A 16 -11.48 7.99 -23.64
C LEU A 16 -10.44 8.89 -24.32
N LEU A 17 -9.70 8.39 -25.30
CA LEU A 17 -8.74 9.20 -26.07
C LEU A 17 -9.44 10.37 -26.76
N GLN A 18 -10.57 10.11 -27.43
CA GLN A 18 -11.37 11.16 -28.06
C GLN A 18 -11.83 12.21 -27.04
N LYS A 19 -12.25 11.79 -25.84
CA LYS A 19 -12.65 12.71 -24.77
C LYS A 19 -11.49 13.56 -24.26
N ILE A 20 -10.29 12.98 -24.16
CA ILE A 20 -9.09 13.72 -23.78
C ILE A 20 -8.78 14.77 -24.85
N ASP A 21 -8.71 14.39 -26.14
CA ASP A 21 -8.44 15.33 -27.24
C ASP A 21 -9.48 16.46 -27.32
N GLU A 22 -10.77 16.12 -27.18
CA GLU A 22 -11.85 17.12 -27.11
C GLU A 22 -11.60 18.14 -26.00
N ASN A 23 -11.17 17.70 -24.81
CA ASN A 23 -10.92 18.60 -23.70
C ASN A 23 -9.61 19.37 -23.85
N ILE A 24 -8.57 18.79 -24.44
CA ILE A 24 -7.34 19.52 -24.78
C ILE A 24 -7.67 20.66 -25.76
N LEU A 25 -8.50 20.39 -26.78
CA LEU A 25 -8.90 21.37 -27.80
C LEU A 25 -9.87 22.44 -27.27
N GLN A 26 -10.83 22.05 -26.43
CA GLN A 26 -11.90 22.94 -25.96
C GLN A 26 -11.49 23.82 -24.78
N SER A 27 -10.44 23.46 -24.04
CA SER A 27 -10.25 24.01 -22.71
C SER A 27 -9.16 25.08 -22.66
N ARG A 28 -9.58 26.29 -22.23
CA ARG A 28 -8.83 27.18 -21.33
C ARG A 28 -8.60 26.54 -19.93
N GLY A 29 -8.62 25.22 -19.85
CA GLY A 29 -8.74 24.44 -18.63
C GLY A 29 -7.96 23.13 -18.75
N GLY A 30 -6.80 23.05 -18.10
CA GLY A 30 -5.95 21.85 -18.08
C GLY A 30 -6.67 20.54 -17.76
N VAL A 31 -6.18 19.47 -18.38
CA VAL A 31 -6.64 18.09 -18.24
C VAL A 31 -5.60 17.32 -17.44
N GLY A 32 -6.04 16.54 -16.45
CA GLY A 32 -5.18 15.58 -15.76
C GLY A 32 -5.33 14.21 -16.40
N VAL A 33 -4.23 13.55 -16.76
CA VAL A 33 -4.25 12.15 -17.23
C VAL A 33 -3.44 11.32 -16.26
N ILE A 34 -4.05 10.27 -15.72
CA ILE A 34 -3.42 9.34 -14.78
C ILE A 34 -3.65 7.89 -15.18
N SER A 35 -2.61 7.06 -15.00
CA SER A 35 -2.65 5.61 -15.11
C SER A 35 -2.59 5.00 -13.71
N ILE A 36 -3.52 4.11 -13.37
CA ILE A 36 -3.66 3.52 -12.04
C ILE A 36 -3.52 2.01 -12.14
N GLN A 37 -2.76 1.42 -11.22
CA GLN A 37 -2.68 -0.04 -11.04
C GLN A 37 -2.95 -0.40 -9.59
N ILE A 38 -3.73 -1.46 -9.36
CA ILE A 38 -3.89 -2.04 -8.03
C ILE A 38 -2.54 -2.67 -7.60
N VAL A 39 -2.11 -2.42 -6.37
CA VAL A 39 -0.86 -2.99 -5.82
C VAL A 39 -0.96 -4.51 -5.77
N ASP A 40 0.15 -5.21 -6.04
CA ASP A 40 0.28 -6.67 -5.91
C ASP A 40 -0.68 -7.50 -6.78
N VAL A 41 -1.25 -6.94 -7.87
CA VAL A 41 -2.15 -7.68 -8.79
C VAL A 41 -1.52 -8.98 -9.29
N GLU A 42 -0.24 -9.00 -9.65
CA GLU A 42 0.45 -10.23 -10.06
C GLU A 42 0.49 -11.28 -8.95
N TYR A 43 0.69 -10.86 -7.70
CA TYR A 43 0.64 -11.76 -6.56
C TYR A 43 -0.76 -12.33 -6.39
N PHE A 44 -1.81 -11.50 -6.48
CA PHE A 44 -3.20 -11.98 -6.39
C PHE A 44 -3.52 -12.96 -7.52
N LEU A 45 -3.09 -12.67 -8.75
CA LEU A 45 -3.27 -13.55 -9.89
C LEU A 45 -2.59 -14.90 -9.68
N ARG A 46 -1.31 -14.90 -9.28
CA ARG A 46 -0.54 -16.13 -9.06
C ARG A 46 -1.06 -16.95 -7.88
N LYS A 47 -1.53 -16.30 -6.81
CA LYS A 47 -1.90 -16.96 -5.55
C LYS A 47 -3.38 -17.34 -5.45
N PHE A 48 -4.28 -16.55 -6.03
CA PHE A 48 -5.73 -16.70 -5.88
C PHE A 48 -6.47 -16.82 -7.22
N GLY A 49 -5.79 -16.66 -8.34
CA GLY A 49 -6.34 -16.86 -9.69
C GLY A 49 -7.09 -15.66 -10.26
N ALA A 50 -7.45 -15.77 -11.54
CA ALA A 50 -8.02 -14.67 -12.32
C ALA A 50 -9.40 -14.21 -11.81
N VAL A 51 -10.22 -15.13 -11.29
CA VAL A 51 -11.54 -14.78 -10.73
C VAL A 51 -11.40 -13.81 -9.56
N CYS A 52 -10.48 -14.07 -8.62
CA CYS A 52 -10.22 -13.17 -7.49
C CYS A 52 -9.78 -11.79 -7.97
N VAL A 53 -8.85 -11.73 -8.93
CA VAL A 53 -8.39 -10.46 -9.51
C VAL A 53 -9.54 -9.71 -10.17
N GLU A 54 -10.41 -10.40 -10.89
CA GLU A 54 -11.59 -9.78 -11.52
C GLU A 54 -12.55 -9.19 -10.49
N GLU A 55 -12.77 -9.86 -9.35
CA GLU A 55 -13.61 -9.35 -8.27
C GLU A 55 -13.02 -8.09 -7.63
N LEU A 56 -11.73 -8.11 -7.32
CA LEU A 56 -11.01 -6.95 -6.77
C LEU A 56 -11.04 -5.78 -7.74
N THR A 57 -10.80 -6.04 -9.02
CA THR A 57 -10.78 -5.02 -10.08
C THR A 57 -12.17 -4.43 -10.31
N ARG A 58 -13.23 -5.26 -10.25
CA ARG A 58 -14.61 -4.80 -10.34
C ARG A 58 -15.01 -3.91 -9.16
N GLU A 59 -14.61 -4.27 -7.95
CA GLU A 59 -14.88 -3.45 -6.76
C GLU A 59 -14.10 -2.12 -6.81
N PHE A 60 -12.84 -2.17 -7.23
CA PHE A 60 -12.04 -0.97 -7.47
C PHE A 60 -12.68 -0.03 -8.50
N ALA A 61 -13.14 -0.57 -9.63
CA ALA A 61 -13.81 0.20 -10.68
C ALA A 61 -15.11 0.86 -10.19
N LYS A 62 -15.90 0.18 -9.35
CA LYS A 62 -17.11 0.76 -8.74
C LYS A 62 -16.77 1.97 -7.87
N ARG A 63 -15.73 1.86 -7.03
CA ARG A 63 -15.27 2.97 -6.18
C ARG A 63 -14.77 4.13 -7.02
N LEU A 64 -13.98 3.84 -8.05
CA LEU A 64 -13.47 4.84 -8.97
C LEU A 64 -14.60 5.62 -9.66
N ILE A 65 -15.66 4.94 -10.14
CA ILE A 65 -16.87 5.58 -10.72
C ILE A 65 -17.47 6.62 -9.76
N LEU A 66 -17.60 6.27 -8.48
CA LEU A 66 -18.18 7.15 -7.47
C LEU A 66 -17.28 8.37 -7.21
N THR A 67 -15.98 8.13 -7.02
CA THR A 67 -14.97 9.15 -6.74
C THR A 67 -14.85 10.19 -7.85
N ILE A 68 -14.91 9.79 -9.12
CA ILE A 68 -14.74 10.72 -10.26
C ILE A 68 -16.06 11.13 -10.92
N SER A 69 -17.20 10.84 -10.29
CA SER A 69 -18.56 11.00 -10.84
C SER A 69 -18.85 12.37 -11.47
N HIS A 70 -18.20 13.44 -11.00
CA HIS A 70 -18.31 14.81 -11.54
C HIS A 70 -17.00 15.40 -12.04
N SER A 71 -15.90 14.65 -11.98
CA SER A 71 -14.56 15.18 -12.22
C SER A 71 -13.76 14.42 -13.28
N GLY A 72 -14.34 13.43 -13.97
CA GLY A 72 -13.59 12.71 -14.99
C GLY A 72 -14.32 11.57 -15.68
N TYR A 73 -13.56 10.88 -16.52
CA TYR A 73 -13.91 9.64 -17.20
C TYR A 73 -12.75 8.66 -17.07
N PHE A 74 -12.99 7.38 -17.26
CA PHE A 74 -11.91 6.39 -17.23
C PHE A 74 -12.20 5.20 -18.15
N CYS A 75 -11.16 4.45 -18.48
CA CYS A 75 -11.27 3.16 -19.12
C CYS A 75 -10.50 2.10 -18.32
N ARG A 76 -10.89 0.84 -18.47
CA ARG A 76 -10.14 -0.31 -17.96
C ARG A 76 -9.39 -0.96 -19.12
N ARG A 77 -8.12 -1.31 -18.90
CA ARG A 77 -7.27 -2.00 -19.87
C ARG A 77 -7.21 -3.52 -19.60
N PRO A 78 -6.82 -4.33 -20.61
CA PRO A 78 -6.72 -5.78 -20.46
C PRO A 78 -5.71 -6.25 -19.39
N ASP A 79 -4.70 -5.44 -19.09
CA ASP A 79 -3.65 -5.70 -18.09
C ASP A 79 -4.08 -5.34 -16.64
N SER A 80 -5.38 -5.13 -16.41
CA SER A 80 -5.95 -4.71 -15.13
C SER A 80 -5.47 -3.37 -14.61
N THR A 81 -4.93 -2.52 -15.49
CA THR A 81 -4.71 -1.10 -15.20
C THR A 81 -5.89 -0.25 -15.67
N PHE A 82 -5.97 0.97 -15.15
CA PHE A 82 -6.98 1.95 -15.51
C PHE A 82 -6.31 3.21 -16.03
N VAL A 83 -6.93 3.86 -17.01
CA VAL A 83 -6.55 5.22 -17.43
C VAL A 83 -7.71 6.13 -17.08
N VAL A 84 -7.41 7.23 -16.37
CA VAL A 84 -8.38 8.20 -15.90
C VAL A 84 -8.04 9.56 -16.47
N MET A 85 -9.04 10.18 -17.09
CA MET A 85 -9.02 11.59 -17.46
C MET A 85 -9.75 12.38 -16.36
N LEU A 86 -9.11 13.44 -15.86
CA LEU A 86 -9.64 14.37 -14.89
C LEU A 86 -9.86 15.74 -15.54
N ASN A 87 -11.05 16.29 -15.32
CA ASN A 87 -11.45 17.60 -15.81
C ASN A 87 -10.91 18.70 -14.89
N SER A 88 -10.69 19.89 -15.43
CA SER A 88 -10.40 21.11 -14.66
C SER A 88 -9.16 21.01 -13.75
N ILE A 89 -8.09 20.37 -14.22
CA ILE A 89 -6.81 20.26 -13.52
C ILE A 89 -5.82 21.30 -14.05
N MET A 90 -5.73 22.46 -13.39
CA MET A 90 -4.95 23.61 -13.88
C MET A 90 -3.48 23.62 -13.47
N SER A 91 -3.10 22.77 -12.52
CA SER A 91 -1.77 22.79 -11.93
C SER A 91 -1.36 21.43 -11.40
N THR A 92 -0.05 21.22 -11.27
CA THR A 92 0.54 20.05 -10.63
C THR A 92 -0.03 19.81 -9.24
N ALA A 93 -0.16 20.86 -8.41
CA ALA A 93 -0.67 20.74 -7.06
C ALA A 93 -2.13 20.25 -7.02
N MET A 94 -2.96 20.72 -7.96
CA MET A 94 -4.35 20.27 -8.06
C MET A 94 -4.45 18.81 -8.52
N LEU A 95 -3.58 18.42 -9.47
CA LEU A 95 -3.43 17.04 -9.90
C LEU A 95 -3.02 16.13 -8.72
N GLU A 96 -2.00 16.52 -7.98
CA GLU A 96 -1.49 15.80 -6.81
C GLU A 96 -2.56 15.63 -5.72
N MET A 97 -3.30 16.71 -5.40
CA MET A 97 -4.43 16.64 -4.47
C MET A 97 -5.49 15.64 -4.94
N LYS A 98 -5.81 15.62 -6.25
CA LYS A 98 -6.78 14.68 -6.81
C LYS A 98 -6.27 13.24 -6.82
N ILE A 99 -5.00 12.99 -7.11
CA ILE A 99 -4.38 11.66 -7.00
C ILE A 99 -4.52 11.14 -5.58
N ASN A 100 -4.18 11.95 -4.57
CA ASN A 100 -4.28 11.55 -3.16
C ASN A 100 -5.73 11.31 -2.73
N GLN A 101 -6.67 12.16 -3.17
CA GLN A 101 -8.10 11.95 -2.92
C GLN A 101 -8.57 10.62 -3.53
N ILE A 102 -8.25 10.36 -4.80
CA ILE A 102 -8.64 9.14 -5.50
C ILE A 102 -8.06 7.92 -4.80
N ALA A 103 -6.76 7.89 -4.53
CA ALA A 103 -6.09 6.77 -3.87
C ALA A 103 -6.75 6.41 -2.53
N ASN A 104 -7.14 7.42 -1.73
CA ASN A 104 -7.82 7.19 -0.46
C ASN A 104 -9.21 6.60 -0.62
N GLU A 105 -10.02 7.11 -1.54
CA GLU A 105 -11.42 6.69 -1.72
C GLU A 105 -11.55 5.31 -2.41
N VAL A 106 -10.63 5.00 -3.32
CA VAL A 106 -10.61 3.70 -4.01
C VAL A 106 -9.96 2.59 -3.21
N SER A 107 -9.29 2.90 -2.09
CA SER A 107 -8.69 1.90 -1.20
C SER A 107 -9.75 1.20 -0.34
N PHE A 108 -9.59 -0.11 -0.12
CA PHE A 108 -10.55 -0.90 0.65
C PHE A 108 -9.96 -2.16 1.28
N LEU A 109 -10.66 -2.70 2.28
CA LEU A 109 -10.33 -4.02 2.82
C LEU A 109 -11.06 -5.10 2.03
N ALA A 110 -10.33 -6.12 1.58
CA ALA A 110 -10.85 -7.29 0.91
C ALA A 110 -10.46 -8.55 1.67
N THR A 111 -11.44 -9.43 1.90
CA THR A 111 -11.20 -10.76 2.41
C THR A 111 -11.02 -11.71 1.25
N VAL A 112 -9.82 -12.28 1.10
CA VAL A 112 -9.51 -13.26 0.06
C VAL A 112 -9.07 -14.55 0.73
N SER A 113 -9.85 -15.62 0.52
CA SER A 113 -9.74 -16.87 1.28
C SER A 113 -9.93 -16.64 2.79
N ASP A 114 -8.87 -16.74 3.59
CA ASP A 114 -8.86 -16.54 5.04
C ASP A 114 -7.97 -15.36 5.48
N LEU A 115 -7.64 -14.49 4.52
CA LEU A 115 -6.73 -13.36 4.70
C LEU A 115 -7.43 -12.04 4.45
N GLU A 116 -7.12 -11.05 5.28
CA GLU A 116 -7.50 -9.65 5.06
C GLU A 116 -6.38 -8.93 4.33
N PHE A 117 -6.73 -8.28 3.23
CA PHE A 117 -5.85 -7.43 2.43
C PHE A 117 -6.41 -6.02 2.40
N ARG A 118 -5.53 -5.01 2.57
CA ARG A 118 -5.86 -3.64 2.19
C ARG A 118 -5.44 -3.46 0.74
N ILE A 119 -6.43 -3.29 -0.12
CA ILE A 119 -6.28 -3.06 -1.55
C ILE A 119 -6.00 -1.57 -1.73
N GLU A 120 -4.87 -1.27 -2.34
CA GLU A 120 -4.36 0.07 -2.61
C GLU A 120 -3.93 0.16 -4.06
N CYS A 121 -3.58 1.35 -4.53
CA CYS A 121 -3.13 1.56 -5.91
C CYS A 121 -1.84 2.38 -6.00
N VAL A 122 -1.12 2.17 -7.10
CA VAL A 122 -0.02 3.02 -7.56
C VAL A 122 -0.51 3.86 -8.73
N THR A 123 -0.12 5.14 -8.77
CA THR A 123 -0.55 6.06 -9.81
C THR A 123 0.64 6.66 -10.57
N GLY A 124 0.62 6.59 -11.89
CA GLY A 124 1.44 7.43 -12.76
C GLY A 124 0.60 8.57 -13.31
N ALA A 125 1.15 9.77 -13.35
CA ALA A 125 0.45 10.93 -13.89
C ALA A 125 1.29 11.68 -14.92
N CYS A 126 0.63 12.31 -15.88
CA CYS A 126 1.18 13.33 -16.75
C CYS A 126 0.76 14.72 -16.23
N ASP A 127 1.72 15.61 -16.01
CA ASP A 127 1.43 16.97 -15.57
C ASP A 127 0.63 17.75 -16.65
N PRO A 128 -0.42 18.51 -16.26
CA PRO A 128 -1.27 19.21 -17.22
C PRO A 128 -0.51 20.25 -18.08
N SER A 129 0.65 20.75 -17.64
CA SER A 129 1.42 21.75 -18.39
C SER A 129 2.20 21.20 -19.59
N ILE A 130 2.30 19.88 -19.71
CA ILE A 130 3.07 19.19 -20.77
C ILE A 130 2.20 18.25 -21.62
N VAL A 131 0.88 18.36 -21.49
CA VAL A 131 -0.09 17.60 -22.29
C VAL A 131 -0.23 18.24 -23.67
N GLU A 132 0.16 17.51 -24.72
CA GLU A 132 0.07 17.96 -26.12
C GLU A 132 -1.14 17.34 -26.83
N ASP A 133 -1.32 16.03 -26.67
CA ASP A 133 -2.39 15.23 -27.26
C ASP A 133 -2.74 14.06 -26.35
N ALA A 134 -3.86 13.38 -26.62
CA ALA A 134 -4.33 12.29 -25.78
C ALA A 134 -3.34 11.11 -25.71
N LEU A 135 -2.73 10.75 -26.83
CA LEU A 135 -1.85 9.58 -26.89
C LEU A 135 -0.57 9.83 -26.09
N SER A 136 0.09 10.96 -26.33
CA SER A 136 1.32 11.34 -25.61
C SER A 136 1.07 11.50 -24.11
N ALA A 137 -0.09 12.04 -23.70
CA ALA A 137 -0.44 12.16 -22.28
C ALA A 137 -0.60 10.79 -21.60
N VAL A 138 -1.24 9.83 -22.27
CA VAL A 138 -1.40 8.46 -21.75
C VAL A 138 -0.06 7.74 -21.68
N GLU A 139 0.78 7.85 -22.71
CA GLU A 139 2.13 7.24 -22.73
C GLU A 139 3.03 7.78 -21.62
N ARG A 140 2.95 9.10 -21.35
CA ARG A 140 3.65 9.74 -20.23
C ARG A 140 3.12 9.23 -18.89
N ALA A 141 1.80 9.17 -18.70
CA ALA A 141 1.19 8.64 -17.49
C ALA A 141 1.58 7.17 -17.24
N ASP A 142 1.66 6.34 -18.28
CA ASP A 142 2.11 4.95 -18.18
C ASP A 142 3.60 4.83 -17.83
N SER A 143 4.45 5.65 -18.45
CA SER A 143 5.88 5.71 -18.13
C SER A 143 6.10 6.18 -16.69
N SER A 144 5.29 7.13 -16.25
CA SER A 144 5.21 7.64 -14.88
C SER A 144 4.78 6.54 -13.90
N LEU A 145 3.80 5.71 -14.27
CA LEU A 145 3.33 4.60 -13.44
C LEU A 145 4.44 3.56 -13.26
N LYS A 146 5.14 3.21 -14.35
CA LYS A 146 6.30 2.31 -14.29
C LYS A 146 7.40 2.88 -13.38
N ARG A 147 7.65 4.19 -13.41
CA ARG A 147 8.58 4.86 -12.50
C ARG A 147 8.13 4.77 -11.04
N ALA A 148 6.87 5.06 -10.74
CA ALA A 148 6.31 4.97 -9.39
C ALA A 148 6.47 3.56 -8.80
N ILE A 149 6.15 2.53 -9.60
CA ILE A 149 6.32 1.13 -9.21
C ILE A 149 7.80 0.81 -8.97
N ALA A 150 8.70 1.19 -9.89
CA ALA A 150 10.12 0.93 -9.74
C ALA A 150 10.73 1.61 -8.51
N ARG A 151 10.25 2.81 -8.17
CA ARG A 151 10.69 3.59 -6.99
C ARG A 151 9.97 3.21 -5.70
N GLN A 152 8.95 2.37 -5.76
CA GLN A 152 8.13 1.97 -4.61
C GLN A 152 7.45 3.17 -3.92
N VAL A 153 6.86 4.07 -4.71
CA VAL A 153 6.11 5.25 -4.23
C VAL A 153 4.66 5.19 -4.68
N SER A 154 3.76 5.83 -3.94
CA SER A 154 2.31 5.80 -4.19
C SER A 154 1.91 6.45 -5.50
N TYR A 155 2.65 7.46 -5.93
CA TYR A 155 2.53 8.03 -7.27
C TYR A 155 3.83 8.64 -7.78
N HIS A 156 3.90 8.87 -9.08
CA HIS A 156 4.87 9.75 -9.72
C HIS A 156 4.12 10.69 -10.69
N ILE A 157 4.54 11.95 -10.78
CA ILE A 157 4.01 12.93 -11.75
C ILE A 157 5.13 13.29 -12.76
N ASP A 158 4.91 12.93 -14.02
CA ASP A 158 5.81 13.25 -15.13
C ASP A 158 5.70 14.72 -15.51
N GLY A 159 6.83 15.34 -15.87
CA GLY A 159 6.99 16.79 -15.95
C GLY A 159 7.85 17.29 -14.80
N PRO A 160 7.28 17.64 -13.64
CA PRO A 160 8.04 18.13 -12.49
C PRO A 160 8.83 17.02 -11.75
N GLY A 161 8.51 15.74 -12.00
CA GLY A 161 9.23 14.61 -11.39
C GLY A 161 8.93 14.44 -9.91
N ILE A 162 7.66 14.65 -9.52
CA ILE A 162 7.23 14.57 -8.12
C ILE A 162 6.90 13.13 -7.77
N ASP A 163 7.49 12.64 -6.69
CA ASP A 163 7.18 11.33 -6.10
C ASP A 163 6.24 11.49 -4.90
N GLY A 164 5.27 10.60 -4.81
CA GLY A 164 4.43 10.43 -3.63
C GLY A 164 5.15 9.74 -2.48
N LEU A 165 4.39 9.44 -1.43
CA LEU A 165 4.93 8.73 -0.26
C LEU A 165 5.35 7.30 -0.64
N PRO A 166 6.41 6.75 0.00
CA PRO A 166 6.77 5.35 -0.17
C PRO A 166 5.58 4.41 0.09
N LEU A 167 5.39 3.42 -0.79
CA LEU A 167 4.38 2.38 -0.63
C LEU A 167 4.67 1.58 0.64
N ARG A 168 3.68 1.52 1.54
CA ARG A 168 3.71 0.64 2.70
C ARG A 168 2.92 -0.61 2.33
N TYR A 169 3.58 -1.67 1.91
CA TYR A 169 2.90 -2.88 1.44
C TYR A 169 1.91 -3.43 2.47
N SER A 170 0.70 -3.67 2.00
CA SER A 170 -0.41 -4.25 2.75
C SER A 170 -0.31 -5.78 2.72
N LEU A 171 0.48 -6.37 3.62
CA LEU A 171 0.67 -7.83 3.67
C LEU A 171 -0.50 -8.57 4.33
N ALA A 172 -0.92 -9.63 3.66
CA ALA A 172 -1.94 -10.59 4.06
C ALA A 172 -1.79 -11.11 5.51
N ARG A 173 -2.80 -10.93 6.35
CA ARG A 173 -2.94 -11.66 7.62
C ARG A 173 -3.28 -13.12 7.35
N ARG A 174 -2.42 -14.09 7.71
CA ARG A 174 -2.76 -15.53 7.66
C ARG A 174 -3.37 -16.05 8.95
N ARG A 175 -4.58 -16.60 8.84
CA ARG A 175 -5.15 -17.56 9.79
C ARG A 175 -4.51 -18.92 9.52
N ARG A 176 -3.90 -19.60 10.51
CA ARG A 176 -4.02 -21.08 10.70
C ARG A 176 -3.19 -21.70 11.83
N ARG A 177 -3.73 -22.86 12.22
CA ARG A 177 -3.46 -23.87 13.25
C ARG A 177 -2.00 -24.35 13.47
N GLN A 178 -1.83 -24.87 14.69
CA GLN A 178 -0.65 -25.38 15.41
C GLN A 178 0.10 -26.57 14.78
N ASN A 179 1.44 -26.59 14.94
CA ASN A 179 2.14 -27.64 15.71
C ASN A 179 3.55 -27.24 16.16
N GLU A 180 4.12 -28.01 17.08
CA GLU A 180 5.09 -27.65 18.13
C GLU A 180 6.55 -28.09 17.88
N ARG A 181 7.56 -27.26 18.22
CA ARG A 181 9.02 -27.50 18.10
C ARG A 181 9.81 -26.70 19.17
N ARG A 182 10.08 -27.18 20.41
CA ARG A 182 10.72 -26.36 21.49
C ARG A 182 11.96 -27.00 22.14
N GLY A 183 12.92 -26.18 22.58
CA GLY A 183 14.17 -26.58 23.27
C GLY A 183 14.61 -25.65 24.42
N GLY A 184 14.09 -25.86 25.63
CA GLY A 184 14.62 -25.29 26.90
C GLY A 184 13.56 -24.76 27.89
N ASP A 185 13.87 -24.82 29.20
CA ASP A 185 12.98 -24.47 30.32
C ASP A 185 12.79 -22.95 30.52
N ARG A 186 11.57 -22.55 30.91
CA ARG A 186 11.11 -21.16 31.02
C ARG A 186 10.58 -20.84 32.42
N LYS A 187 10.97 -19.68 32.97
CA LYS A 187 10.41 -19.13 34.22
C LYS A 187 9.31 -18.10 33.90
N PRO A 188 8.11 -18.20 34.50
CA PRO A 188 7.05 -17.19 34.33
C PRO A 188 7.41 -15.91 35.07
N VAL A 189 7.23 -14.73 34.44
CA VAL A 189 7.63 -13.43 35.00
C VAL A 189 6.51 -12.37 34.94
N GLN A 190 5.61 -12.42 33.95
CA GLN A 190 4.49 -11.49 33.75
C GLN A 190 4.77 -10.02 34.11
N THR A 191 5.79 -9.41 33.49
CA THR A 191 6.14 -8.00 33.73
C THR A 191 5.84 -7.11 32.53
N ARG A 192 5.81 -5.79 32.69
CA ARG A 192 5.77 -4.86 31.55
C ARG A 192 7.16 -4.73 30.92
N ALA A 193 7.17 -4.40 29.64
CA ALA A 193 8.35 -4.13 28.85
C ALA A 193 8.00 -3.17 27.69
N LYS A 194 9.03 -2.61 27.07
CA LYS A 194 8.91 -1.78 25.87
C LYS A 194 9.76 -2.36 24.75
N CYS A 195 9.14 -2.54 23.58
CA CYS A 195 9.82 -2.87 22.34
C CYS A 195 10.15 -1.55 21.62
N PHE A 196 11.42 -1.27 21.40
CA PHE A 196 11.90 -0.11 20.66
C PHE A 196 12.13 -0.47 19.20
N LEU A 197 11.57 0.35 18.31
CA LEU A 197 11.53 0.14 16.87
C LEU A 197 12.36 1.23 16.21
N GLU A 198 13.66 0.94 15.98
CA GLU A 198 14.63 1.92 15.44
C GLU A 198 14.17 2.53 14.10
N HIS A 199 13.64 1.69 13.20
CA HIS A 199 13.10 2.10 11.90
C HIS A 199 11.82 2.97 11.97
N LEU A 200 11.18 3.08 13.15
CA LEU A 200 9.98 3.89 13.37
C LEU A 200 10.20 5.01 14.38
N ASN A 201 11.39 5.11 15.00
CA ASN A 201 11.66 5.93 16.18
C ASN A 201 10.53 5.88 17.24
N ALA A 202 9.98 4.68 17.46
CA ALA A 202 8.83 4.47 18.32
C ALA A 202 9.11 3.39 19.36
N SER A 203 8.36 3.41 20.46
CA SER A 203 8.36 2.31 21.44
C SER A 203 6.94 1.84 21.68
N VAL A 204 6.74 0.54 21.79
CA VAL A 204 5.42 -0.04 22.08
C VAL A 204 5.49 -0.89 23.34
N GLU A 205 4.49 -0.74 24.19
CA GLU A 205 4.38 -1.53 25.41
C GLU A 205 4.02 -2.99 25.09
N CYS A 206 4.64 -3.89 25.83
CA CYS A 206 4.35 -5.31 25.80
C CYS A 206 4.46 -5.89 27.22
N LEU A 207 3.96 -7.10 27.40
CA LEU A 207 4.19 -7.89 28.61
C LEU A 207 5.25 -8.95 28.33
N VAL A 208 6.08 -9.29 29.29
CA VAL A 208 6.98 -10.46 29.24
C VAL A 208 6.29 -11.56 30.03
N LEU A 209 5.87 -12.63 29.35
CA LEU A 209 5.13 -13.72 29.99
C LEU A 209 6.07 -14.72 30.67
N ASP A 210 7.12 -15.12 29.95
CA ASP A 210 8.12 -16.07 30.44
C ASP A 210 9.51 -15.74 29.87
N VAL A 211 10.57 -16.09 30.60
CA VAL A 211 11.96 -15.89 30.19
C VAL A 211 12.74 -17.18 30.37
N SER A 212 13.64 -17.46 29.45
CA SER A 212 14.64 -18.52 29.49
C SER A 212 16.04 -17.92 29.36
N ARG A 213 17.09 -18.73 29.51
CA ARG A 213 18.47 -18.25 29.33
C ARG A 213 18.72 -17.66 27.93
N GLY A 214 18.07 -18.20 26.90
CA GLY A 214 18.31 -17.82 25.51
C GLY A 214 17.29 -16.86 24.91
N GLY A 215 16.24 -16.47 25.65
CA GLY A 215 15.17 -15.69 25.06
C GLY A 215 13.96 -15.53 25.95
N ALA A 216 12.95 -14.81 25.46
CA ALA A 216 11.74 -14.49 26.19
C ALA A 216 10.49 -14.73 25.35
N ARG A 217 9.36 -14.96 26.02
CA ARG A 217 8.03 -14.83 25.45
C ARG A 217 7.45 -13.49 25.87
N LEU A 218 7.09 -12.69 24.88
CA LEU A 218 6.42 -11.41 25.08
C LEU A 218 4.96 -11.56 24.64
N ARG A 219 4.06 -10.83 25.29
CA ARG A 219 2.69 -10.59 24.85
C ARG A 219 2.60 -9.14 24.40
N VAL A 220 2.44 -8.96 23.12
CA VAL A 220 2.30 -7.67 22.45
C VAL A 220 0.85 -7.48 22.01
N SER A 221 0.45 -6.25 21.70
CA SER A 221 -0.82 -6.05 21.00
C SER A 221 -0.86 -6.91 19.73
N ASP A 222 -2.01 -7.51 19.42
CA ASP A 222 -2.17 -8.37 18.24
C ASP A 222 -1.88 -7.63 16.93
N SER A 223 -2.09 -6.30 16.92
CA SER A 223 -1.80 -5.39 15.81
C SER A 223 -0.34 -4.94 15.72
N LEU A 224 0.49 -5.18 16.75
CA LEU A 224 1.86 -4.70 16.77
C LEU A 224 2.71 -5.55 15.83
N VAL A 225 3.16 -5.02 14.70
CA VAL A 225 4.18 -5.67 13.87
C VAL A 225 5.55 -5.26 14.39
N LEU A 226 6.35 -6.25 14.82
CA LEU A 226 7.73 -6.04 15.22
C LEU A 226 8.64 -6.55 14.10
N PRO A 227 9.77 -5.87 13.86
CA PRO A 227 10.78 -6.33 12.92
C PRO A 227 11.40 -7.64 13.43
N ASP A 228 12.10 -8.35 12.55
CA ASP A 228 12.80 -9.58 12.91
C ASP A 228 13.85 -9.36 14.00
N GLU A 229 14.38 -8.14 14.13
CA GLU A 229 15.23 -7.73 15.25
C GLU A 229 14.85 -6.37 15.80
N PHE A 230 14.78 -6.26 17.12
CA PHE A 230 14.45 -5.02 17.83
C PHE A 230 15.07 -4.99 19.21
N ASP A 231 14.96 -3.85 19.89
CA ASP A 231 15.44 -3.69 21.25
C ASP A 231 14.29 -3.86 22.25
N LEU A 232 14.50 -4.71 23.27
CA LEU A 232 13.56 -4.97 24.34
C LEU A 232 14.09 -4.38 25.66
N LEU A 233 13.32 -3.51 26.30
CA LEU A 233 13.57 -3.05 27.68
C LEU A 233 12.55 -3.68 28.61
N MET A 234 12.99 -4.52 29.54
CA MET A 234 12.11 -5.11 30.55
C MET A 234 12.04 -4.19 31.77
N SER A 235 10.86 -3.97 32.36
CA SER A 235 10.73 -2.94 33.42
C SER A 235 11.55 -3.16 34.68
N TYR A 236 12.05 -4.38 34.92
CA TYR A 236 12.95 -4.71 36.04
C TYR A 236 14.43 -4.68 35.68
N GLU A 237 14.77 -4.55 34.40
CA GLU A 237 16.14 -4.42 33.89
C GLU A 237 16.32 -3.01 33.31
N GLY A 238 17.28 -2.24 33.82
CA GLY A 238 17.54 -0.88 33.35
C GLY A 238 18.16 -0.80 31.94
N GLU A 239 18.42 -1.93 31.29
CA GLU A 239 19.16 -2.03 30.03
C GLU A 239 18.30 -2.59 28.89
N ARG A 240 18.50 -2.05 27.68
CA ARG A 240 17.90 -2.57 26.45
C ARG A 240 18.68 -3.80 25.97
N LYS A 241 17.97 -4.86 25.61
CA LYS A 241 18.54 -6.07 25.01
C LYS A 241 18.13 -6.17 23.55
N ARG A 242 19.09 -6.39 22.65
CA ARG A 242 18.81 -6.71 21.26
C ARG A 242 18.23 -8.13 21.17
N VAL A 243 17.10 -8.28 20.51
CA VAL A 243 16.40 -9.56 20.40
C VAL A 243 16.01 -9.86 18.97
N ARG A 244 15.99 -11.14 18.61
CA ARG A 244 15.51 -11.64 17.31
C ARG A 244 14.20 -12.38 17.47
N LEU A 245 13.19 -12.03 16.68
CA LEU A 245 11.91 -12.73 16.65
C LEU A 245 12.12 -14.15 16.11
N ARG A 246 11.73 -15.15 16.90
CA ARG A 246 11.87 -16.58 16.55
C ARG A 246 10.54 -17.21 16.18
N TRP A 247 9.48 -16.76 16.82
CA TRP A 247 8.14 -17.22 16.53
C TRP A 247 7.13 -16.18 17.01
N ARG A 248 5.94 -16.19 16.40
CA ARG A 248 4.77 -15.45 16.87
C ARG A 248 3.55 -16.36 16.86
N ARG A 249 2.74 -16.27 17.89
CA ARG A 249 1.49 -16.99 18.09
C ARG A 249 0.48 -16.01 18.72
N GLN A 250 -0.40 -15.45 17.89
CA GLN A 250 -1.34 -14.39 18.28
C GLN A 250 -0.59 -13.18 18.85
N MET A 251 -1.00 -12.75 20.04
CA MET A 251 -0.37 -11.70 20.84
C MET A 251 0.98 -12.14 21.41
N ASP A 252 1.32 -13.43 21.39
CA ASP A 252 2.55 -13.90 22.01
C ASP A 252 3.66 -14.06 20.98
N ILE A 253 4.79 -13.42 21.22
CA ILE A 253 6.02 -13.58 20.42
C ILE A 253 7.07 -14.26 21.26
N GLY A 254 7.85 -15.13 20.65
CA GLY A 254 9.10 -15.60 21.20
C GLY A 254 10.24 -14.89 20.53
N VAL A 255 11.15 -14.39 21.37
CA VAL A 255 12.37 -13.74 20.93
C VAL A 255 13.57 -14.48 21.49
N GLU A 256 14.66 -14.48 20.74
CA GLU A 256 15.98 -14.95 21.15
C GLU A 256 16.84 -13.74 21.53
N PHE A 257 17.57 -13.83 22.63
CA PHE A 257 18.51 -12.79 23.03
C PHE A 257 19.75 -12.85 22.15
N ILE A 258 20.03 -11.77 21.44
CA ILE A 258 21.27 -11.62 20.67
C ILE A 258 22.34 -11.18 21.67
N LYS A 259 23.34 -12.02 21.91
CA LYS A 259 24.51 -11.57 22.68
C LYS A 259 25.14 -10.41 21.91
N PRO A 260 25.51 -9.29 22.55
CA PRO A 260 26.38 -8.33 21.90
C PRO A 260 27.62 -9.11 21.45
N SER A 261 27.91 -9.07 20.15
CA SER A 261 29.21 -9.50 19.64
C SER A 261 30.21 -8.62 20.37
N GLY A 262 30.87 -9.20 21.39
CA GLY A 262 32.00 -8.57 22.01
C GLY A 262 32.95 -8.20 20.88
N ILE A 263 33.17 -6.91 20.69
CA ILE A 263 34.38 -6.46 20.02
C ILE A 263 35.50 -7.06 20.86
N ALA A 264 36.11 -8.12 20.33
CA ALA A 264 37.41 -8.55 20.80
C ALA A 264 38.34 -7.38 20.51
N THR A 265 38.68 -6.63 21.55
CA THR A 265 39.88 -5.82 21.57
C THR A 265 41.05 -6.73 21.26
N ALA A 266 41.70 -6.50 20.12
CA ALA A 266 43.08 -6.83 19.85
C ALA A 266 43.66 -5.68 19.02
#